data_AF-A0A1V9XE63-F1
#
_entry.id   AF-A0A1V9XE63-F1
#
_cell.length_a   1.000
_cell.length_b   1.000
_cell.length_c   1.000
_cell.angle_alpha   90.00
_cell.angle_beta   90.00
_cell.angle_gamma   90.00
#
_symmetry.space_group_name_H-M   'P 1'
#
loop_
_entity.id
_entity.type
_entity.pdbx_description
1 polymer ?
#
loop_
_entity_poly.entity_id
_entity_poly.type
_entity_poly.pdbx_seq_one_letter_code
_entity_poly.pdbx_strand_id
1 'polypeptide(L)'
;MLLPKVRPLLHENGKLIVLLQIEDEYGLLSACDFQYTEHQPNTAMKHLGGSVVYYTTDPPQDDTLKSGSIEGCLLNADFGTAWKPEEAVKGLRLH
;
A
#
# COMPACT_ATOMS: atom_id res chain seq x y z
N MET A 1 11.70 10.17 -14.69
CA MET A 1 11.26 9.64 -13.38
C MET A 1 10.18 10.52 -12.77
N LEU A 2 9.15 9.90 -12.17
CA LEU A 2 7.99 10.58 -11.56
C LEU A 2 8.26 11.05 -10.12
N LEU A 3 8.78 10.18 -9.26
CA LEU A 3 8.91 10.42 -7.81
C LEU A 3 9.68 11.71 -7.43
N PRO A 4 10.78 12.10 -8.10
CA PRO A 4 11.44 13.38 -7.81
C PRO A 4 10.54 14.61 -8.03
N LYS A 5 9.52 14.51 -8.91
CA LYS A 5 8.53 15.58 -9.12
C LYS A 5 7.45 15.58 -8.04
N VAL A 6 7.21 14.45 -7.38
CA VAL A 6 6.27 14.31 -6.25
C VAL A 6 6.88 14.80 -4.95
N ARG A 7 8.20 14.62 -4.75
CA ARG A 7 8.93 15.06 -3.54
C ARG A 7 8.59 16.48 -3.05
N PRO A 8 8.58 17.54 -3.88
CA PRO A 8 8.25 18.89 -3.41
C PRO A 8 6.76 19.08 -3.06
N LEU A 9 5.89 18.12 -3.38
CA LEU A 9 4.45 18.14 -3.13
C LEU A 9 4.04 17.41 -1.84
N LEU A 10 5.01 16.86 -1.10
CA LEU A 10 4.78 16.17 0.18
C LEU A 10 4.35 17.14 1.29
N HIS A 11 3.56 16.63 2.22
CA HIS A 11 3.05 17.39 3.37
C HIS A 11 4.13 18.04 4.21
N GLU A 12 5.28 17.38 4.42
CA GLU A 12 6.42 17.98 5.12
C GLU A 12 6.98 19.25 4.45
N ASN A 13 6.69 19.47 3.16
CA ASN A 13 7.04 20.67 2.42
C ASN A 13 5.89 21.71 2.41
N GLY A 14 4.93 21.59 3.33
CA GLY A 14 3.75 22.46 3.43
C GLY A 14 2.73 22.25 2.30
N LYS A 15 2.64 21.03 1.77
CA LYS A 15 1.73 20.64 0.69
C LYS A 15 0.74 19.56 1.17
N LEU A 16 0.03 18.89 0.26
CA LEU A 16 -1.13 18.07 0.62
C LEU A 16 -0.93 16.55 0.49
N ILE A 17 0.20 16.07 -0.05
CA ILE A 17 0.42 14.62 -0.20
C ILE A 17 0.91 14.04 1.13
N VAL A 18 0.09 13.19 1.75
CA VAL A 18 0.34 12.53 3.05
C VAL A 18 0.53 11.02 2.95
N LEU A 19 -0.06 10.40 1.93
CA LEU A 19 -0.11 8.96 1.70
C LEU A 19 0.32 8.66 0.25
N LEU A 20 1.03 7.56 0.05
CA LEU A 20 1.37 7.05 -1.27
C LEU A 20 1.10 5.55 -1.34
N GLN A 21 0.24 5.13 -2.27
CA GLN A 21 0.01 3.71 -2.51
C GLN A 21 1.20 3.10 -3.26
N ILE A 22 1.59 1.90 -2.86
CA ILE A 22 2.53 1.03 -3.56
C ILE A 22 1.73 -0.13 -4.14
N GLU A 23 1.91 -0.42 -5.43
CA GLU A 23 1.03 -1.33 -6.18
C GLU A 23 -0.47 -0.96 -6.11
N ASP A 24 -1.31 -1.81 -6.69
CA ASP A 24 -2.76 -1.74 -6.63
C ASP A 24 -3.35 -3.16 -6.67
N GLU A 25 -4.02 -3.58 -5.60
CA GLU A 25 -4.64 -4.91 -5.44
C GLU A 25 -3.76 -6.09 -5.92
N TYR A 26 -2.46 -6.07 -5.60
CA TYR A 26 -1.51 -7.08 -6.08
C TYR A 26 -1.89 -8.50 -5.65
N GLY A 27 -2.55 -8.64 -4.51
CA GLY A 27 -3.06 -9.91 -4.00
C GLY A 27 -4.11 -10.57 -4.89
N LEU A 28 -4.75 -9.83 -5.80
CA LEU A 28 -5.64 -10.41 -6.82
C LEU A 28 -4.88 -11.11 -7.96
N LEU A 29 -3.57 -10.83 -8.10
CA LEU A 29 -2.74 -11.50 -9.09
C LEU A 29 -2.29 -12.86 -8.58
N SER A 30 -2.40 -13.88 -9.43
CA SER A 30 -1.99 -15.25 -9.09
C SER A 30 -0.47 -15.43 -8.89
N ALA A 31 0.33 -14.40 -9.14
CA ALA A 31 1.79 -14.47 -9.13
C ALA A 31 2.36 -14.53 -7.70
N CYS A 32 1.84 -13.71 -6.77
CA CYS A 32 2.35 -13.60 -5.41
C CYS A 32 3.90 -13.45 -5.37
N ASP A 33 4.46 -12.65 -6.27
CA ASP A 33 5.91 -12.45 -6.42
C ASP A 33 6.39 -11.33 -5.49
N PHE A 34 6.86 -11.73 -4.32
CA PHE A 34 7.42 -10.80 -3.34
C PHE A 34 8.72 -10.14 -3.79
N GLN A 35 9.47 -10.74 -4.72
CA GLN A 35 10.69 -10.10 -5.26
C GLN A 35 10.34 -8.89 -6.12
N TYR A 36 9.24 -8.99 -6.87
CA TYR A 36 8.69 -7.87 -7.61
C TYR A 36 8.14 -6.77 -6.69
N THR A 37 7.46 -7.11 -5.60
CA THR A 37 6.84 -6.07 -4.75
C THR A 37 7.83 -5.40 -3.80
N GLU A 38 8.86 -6.11 -3.31
CA GLU A 38 9.84 -5.61 -2.33
C GLU A 38 10.68 -4.40 -2.83
N HIS A 39 10.96 -4.31 -4.14
CA HIS A 39 11.80 -3.22 -4.66
C HIS A 39 11.07 -1.86 -4.76
N GLN A 40 9.75 -1.87 -4.72
CA GLN A 40 8.90 -0.70 -4.95
C GLN A 40 8.89 0.28 -3.78
N PRO A 41 8.62 -0.14 -2.53
CA PRO A 41 8.68 0.76 -1.38
C PRO A 41 10.09 1.30 -1.17
N ASN A 42 11.12 0.48 -1.42
CA ASN A 42 12.52 0.91 -1.35
C ASN A 42 12.81 2.04 -2.35
N THR A 43 12.31 1.92 -3.58
CA THR A 43 12.44 2.98 -4.59
C THR A 43 11.66 4.23 -4.21
N ALA A 44 10.44 4.08 -3.70
CA ALA A 44 9.62 5.18 -3.23
C ALA A 44 10.28 5.94 -2.07
N MET A 45 10.78 5.21 -1.06
CA MET A 45 11.47 5.74 0.11
C MET A 45 12.77 6.46 -0.26
N LYS A 46 13.56 5.90 -1.19
CA LYS A 46 14.77 6.54 -1.71
C LYS A 46 14.50 7.94 -2.29
N HIS A 47 13.35 8.13 -2.93
CA HIS A 47 13.03 9.40 -3.60
C HIS A 47 12.16 10.35 -2.78
N LEU A 48 11.34 9.84 -1.87
CA LEU A 48 10.35 10.62 -1.14
C LEU A 48 10.67 10.77 0.36
N GLY A 49 11.49 9.89 0.93
CA GLY A 49 11.88 9.91 2.34
C GLY A 49 10.83 9.29 3.26
N GLY A 50 11.08 9.31 4.58
CA GLY A 50 10.27 8.59 5.56
C GLY A 50 9.06 9.35 6.14
N SER A 51 8.75 10.56 5.65
CA SER A 51 7.65 11.38 6.20
C SER A 51 6.29 11.11 5.58
N VAL A 52 6.26 10.50 4.39
CA VAL A 52 5.04 10.02 3.76
C VAL A 52 4.74 8.61 4.26
N VAL A 53 3.45 8.30 4.45
CA VAL A 53 3.04 6.93 4.79
C VAL A 53 2.86 6.15 3.48
N TYR A 54 3.64 5.08 3.32
CA TYR A 54 3.48 4.12 2.24
C TYR A 54 2.43 3.09 2.62
N TYR A 55 1.52 2.75 1.71
CA TYR A 55 0.47 1.77 1.97
C TYR A 55 0.20 0.89 0.75
N THR A 56 -0.37 -0.28 0.97
CA THR A 56 -0.95 -1.16 -0.06
C THR A 56 -2.45 -1.24 0.14
N THR A 57 -3.21 -1.57 -0.90
CA THR A 57 -4.66 -1.78 -0.82
C THR A 57 -4.99 -3.10 -1.50
N ASP A 58 -5.66 -3.99 -0.78
CA ASP A 58 -6.13 -5.28 -1.30
C ASP A 58 -7.50 -5.64 -0.71
N PRO A 59 -8.31 -6.44 -1.41
CA PRO A 59 -9.56 -6.96 -0.87
C PRO A 59 -9.33 -7.70 0.47
N PRO A 60 -10.25 -7.64 1.43
CA PRO A 60 -10.04 -8.17 2.78
C PRO A 60 -10.22 -9.70 2.91
N GLN A 61 -9.68 -10.48 1.97
CA GLN A 61 -9.56 -11.94 2.06
C GLN A 61 -8.15 -12.33 2.50
N ASP A 62 -8.02 -13.49 3.15
CA ASP A 62 -6.75 -13.97 3.71
C ASP A 62 -5.67 -14.17 2.63
N ASP A 63 -6.05 -14.69 1.46
CA ASP A 63 -5.15 -14.93 0.34
C ASP A 63 -4.69 -13.63 -0.32
N THR A 64 -5.61 -12.70 -0.58
CA THR A 64 -5.30 -11.39 -1.18
C THR A 64 -4.44 -10.55 -0.23
N LEU A 65 -4.81 -10.43 1.04
CA LEU A 65 -4.02 -9.68 2.03
C LEU A 65 -2.63 -10.27 2.24
N LYS A 66 -2.50 -11.60 2.27
CA LYS A 66 -1.20 -12.27 2.40
C LYS A 66 -0.27 -12.00 1.21
N SER A 67 -0.82 -12.00 0.00
CA SER A 67 -0.04 -11.78 -1.23
C SER A 67 0.21 -10.30 -1.52
N GLY A 68 -0.69 -9.41 -1.10
CA GLY A 68 -0.60 -7.96 -1.30
C GLY A 68 0.12 -7.19 -0.19
N SER A 69 0.34 -7.81 0.97
CA SER A 69 1.13 -7.22 2.05
C SER A 69 2.61 -7.07 1.66
N ILE A 70 3.15 -5.87 1.82
CA ILE A 70 4.56 -5.54 1.57
C ILE A 70 5.18 -4.99 2.85
N GLU A 71 6.33 -5.54 3.27
CA GLU A 71 7.05 -5.08 4.45
C GLU A 71 7.40 -3.58 4.33
N GLY A 72 7.14 -2.83 5.41
CA GLY A 72 7.37 -1.38 5.44
C GLY A 72 6.22 -0.53 4.86
N CYS A 73 5.16 -1.16 4.35
CA CYS A 73 3.92 -0.49 3.97
C CYS A 73 2.80 -0.76 4.98
N LEU A 74 1.94 0.23 5.20
CA LEU A 74 0.69 0.06 5.93
C LEU A 74 -0.27 -0.76 5.06
N LEU A 75 -0.76 -1.88 5.58
CA LEU A 75 -1.79 -2.67 4.90
C LEU A 75 -3.16 -1.99 5.05
N ASN A 76 -3.82 -1.75 3.92
CA ASN A 76 -5.19 -1.24 3.84
C ASN A 76 -6.06 -2.21 3.02
N ALA A 77 -7.37 -2.13 3.20
CA ALA A 77 -8.32 -2.91 2.42
C ALA A 77 -9.45 -2.04 1.86
N ASP A 78 -9.94 -2.42 0.69
CA ASP A 78 -11.16 -1.88 0.11
C ASP A 78 -12.22 -2.97 -0.05
N PHE A 79 -13.49 -2.55 -0.08
CA PHE A 79 -14.61 -3.47 -0.18
C PHE A 79 -15.86 -2.75 -0.67
N GLY A 80 -16.68 -3.47 -1.44
CA GLY A 80 -17.98 -2.99 -1.91
C GLY A 80 -19.06 -2.98 -0.82
N THR A 81 -20.22 -2.43 -1.16
CA THR A 81 -21.37 -2.28 -0.25
C THR A 81 -22.00 -3.59 0.23
N ALA A 82 -21.70 -4.71 -0.44
CA ALA A 82 -22.18 -6.04 -0.05
C ALA A 82 -21.38 -6.65 1.12
N TRP A 83 -20.25 -6.06 1.50
CA TRP A 83 -19.39 -6.56 2.57
C TRP A 83 -19.72 -5.93 3.91
N LYS A 84 -19.45 -6.68 4.99
CA LYS A 84 -19.55 -6.15 6.35
C LYS A 84 -18.23 -5.49 6.76
N PRO A 85 -18.24 -4.22 7.20
CA PRO A 85 -17.03 -3.53 7.65
C PRO A 85 -16.27 -4.28 8.76
N GLU A 86 -16.98 -4.97 9.65
CA GLU A 86 -16.37 -5.74 10.74
C GLU A 86 -15.57 -6.94 10.24
N GLU A 87 -16.03 -7.58 9.16
CA GLU A 87 -15.32 -8.69 8.52
C GLU A 87 -14.04 -8.18 7.84
N ALA A 88 -14.10 -7.01 7.19
CA ALA A 88 -12.94 -6.38 6.58
C ALA A 88 -11.86 -5.97 7.60
N VAL A 89 -12.28 -5.29 8.68
CA VAL A 89 -11.38 -4.90 9.78
C VAL A 89 -10.80 -6.13 10.47
N LYS A 90 -11.57 -7.21 10.60
CA LYS A 90 -11.07 -8.48 11.14
C LYS A 90 -9.99 -9.07 10.24
N GLY A 91 -10.21 -9.11 8.92
CA GLY A 91 -9.22 -9.56 7.94
C GLY A 91 -7.91 -8.80 8.11
N LEU A 92 -7.96 -7.47 8.06
CA LEU A 92 -6.77 -6.61 8.24
C LEU A 92 -6.01 -6.87 9.55
N ARG A 93 -6.67 -7.22 10.65
CA ARG A 93 -6.02 -7.44 11.95
C ARG A 93 -5.33 -8.81 12.07
N LEU A 94 -5.54 -9.71 11.11
CA LEU A 94 -4.89 -11.02 11.07
C LEU A 94 -3.56 -11.00 10.30
N HIS A 95 -3.25 -9.90 9.62
CA HIS A 95 -2.04 -9.65 8.86
C HIS A 95 -1.28 -8.45 9.45
#